data_AF-D0IBD6-F1
#
_entry.id   AF-D0IBD6-F1
#
_cell.length_a   1.000
_cell.length_b   1.000
_cell.length_c   1.000
_cell.angle_alpha   90.00
_cell.angle_beta   90.00
_cell.angle_gamma   90.00
#
_symmetry.space_group_name_H-M   'P 1'
#
loop_
_entity.id
_entity.type
_entity.pdbx_description
1 polymer ?
#
loop_
_entity_poly.entity_id
_entity_poly.type
_entity_poly.pdbx_seq_one_letter_code
_entity_poly.pdbx_strand_id
1 'polypeptide(L)'
;MENKQALERICRIRRLDDKHNFTLMCRDLSELSLYARVDNSAYRLIRNNTPGRYTFILKATKEVPRRLLNPKRKTIGIRVPDNQIALDLLDALGEPMMSTSLILPGNEHTESDPEAIRDQLEHAVDCILNGGYLGEQPTTVVDMSDGEPNILRRGTGDTSPFE
;
A
#
# COMPACT_ATOMS: atom_id res chain seq x y z
N MET A 1 -10.90 5.29 -8.21
CA MET A 1 -11.01 4.52 -6.92
C MET A 1 -12.45 4.13 -6.53
N GLU A 2 -13.40 3.97 -7.46
CA GLU A 2 -14.84 3.91 -7.13
C GLU A 2 -15.50 2.52 -7.10
N ASN A 3 -14.78 1.49 -7.55
CA ASN A 3 -15.36 0.17 -7.78
C ASN A 3 -15.44 -0.68 -6.50
N LYS A 4 -16.66 -0.83 -5.96
CA LYS A 4 -16.93 -1.67 -4.78
C LYS A 4 -16.65 -3.16 -5.04
N GLN A 5 -16.95 -3.66 -6.23
CA GLN A 5 -16.76 -5.08 -6.56
C GLN A 5 -15.27 -5.45 -6.60
N ALA A 6 -14.42 -4.56 -7.13
CA ALA A 6 -12.97 -4.75 -7.12
C ALA A 6 -12.42 -4.84 -5.68
N LEU A 7 -12.91 -4.00 -4.77
CA LEU A 7 -12.57 -4.05 -3.35
C LEU A 7 -12.97 -5.40 -2.72
N GLU A 8 -14.22 -5.83 -2.94
CA GLU A 8 -14.71 -7.11 -2.43
C GLU A 8 -13.90 -8.30 -2.97
N ARG A 9 -13.48 -8.27 -4.24
CA ARG A 9 -12.60 -9.28 -4.84
C ARG A 9 -11.24 -9.33 -4.15
N ILE A 10 -10.59 -8.18 -3.96
CA ILE A 10 -9.30 -8.09 -3.24
C ILE A 10 -9.45 -8.63 -1.82
N CYS A 11 -10.50 -8.25 -1.08
CA CYS A 11 -10.76 -8.77 0.26
C CYS A 11 -10.90 -10.29 0.28
N ARG A 12 -11.57 -10.89 -0.72
CA ARG A 12 -11.74 -12.35 -0.82
C ARG A 12 -10.41 -13.06 -1.11
N ILE A 13 -9.65 -12.59 -2.10
CA ILE A 13 -8.34 -13.14 -2.46
C ILE A 13 -7.41 -13.10 -1.25
N ARG A 14 -7.40 -11.96 -0.54
CA ARG A 14 -6.47 -11.69 0.55
C ARG A 14 -6.96 -12.12 1.93
N ARG A 15 -8.22 -12.55 2.06
CA ARG A 15 -8.94 -12.82 3.32
C ARG A 15 -8.72 -11.72 4.36
N LEU A 16 -8.91 -10.46 3.95
CA LEU A 16 -8.70 -9.30 4.82
C LEU A 16 -9.89 -9.10 5.76
N ASP A 17 -9.59 -8.73 7.00
CA ASP A 17 -10.57 -8.28 7.97
C ASP A 17 -10.82 -6.76 7.88
N ASP A 18 -11.77 -6.29 8.68
CA ASP A 18 -12.16 -4.88 8.76
C ASP A 18 -11.11 -3.99 9.46
N LYS A 19 -10.08 -4.58 10.06
CA LYS A 19 -8.99 -3.88 10.73
C LYS A 19 -7.86 -3.54 9.75
N HIS A 20 -7.72 -4.28 8.66
CA HIS A 20 -6.68 -4.06 7.66
C HIS A 20 -6.79 -2.68 7.00
N ASN A 21 -5.66 -1.98 6.88
CA ASN A 21 -5.61 -0.74 6.10
C ASN A 21 -5.36 -1.09 4.63
N PHE A 22 -6.22 -0.64 3.73
CA PHE A 22 -5.87 -0.59 2.32
C PHE A 22 -4.74 0.42 2.08
N THR A 23 -4.03 0.25 0.97
CA THR A 23 -2.96 1.17 0.58
C THR A 23 -3.35 1.92 -0.68
N LEU A 24 -3.23 3.24 -0.68
CA LEU A 24 -3.17 4.02 -1.90
C LEU A 24 -1.72 4.08 -2.36
N MET A 25 -1.48 3.58 -3.56
CA MET A 25 -0.21 3.71 -4.24
C MET A 25 -0.23 5.04 -5.00
N CYS A 26 0.65 5.95 -4.62
CA CYS A 26 0.78 7.29 -5.16
C CYS A 26 2.07 7.42 -5.97
N ARG A 27 2.08 8.26 -7.00
CA ARG A 27 3.26 8.45 -7.87
C ARG A 27 4.38 9.22 -7.16
N ASP A 28 4.04 10.11 -6.24
CA ASP A 28 4.99 10.98 -5.54
C ASP A 28 4.42 11.54 -4.22
N LEU A 29 5.25 12.34 -3.52
CA LEU A 29 4.89 13.00 -2.27
C LEU A 29 3.83 14.10 -2.45
N SER A 30 3.75 14.73 -3.62
CA SER A 30 2.76 15.76 -3.90
C SER A 30 1.37 15.15 -3.98
N GLU A 31 1.23 14.01 -4.67
CA GLU A 31 -0.02 13.27 -4.77
C GLU A 31 -0.44 12.68 -3.41
N LEU A 32 0.47 12.03 -2.68
CA LEU A 32 0.26 11.57 -1.29
C LEU A 32 -0.46 12.62 -0.43
N SER A 33 0.00 13.87 -0.51
CA SER A 33 -0.43 14.96 0.37
C SER A 33 -1.87 15.42 0.08
N LEU A 34 -2.44 15.02 -1.06
CA LEU A 34 -3.86 15.24 -1.38
C LEU A 34 -4.77 14.25 -0.65
N TYR A 35 -4.28 13.02 -0.40
CA TYR A 35 -5.08 11.91 0.15
C TYR A 35 -4.83 11.65 1.63
N ALA A 36 -3.71 12.12 2.18
CA ALA A 36 -3.37 11.98 3.58
C ALA A 36 -2.98 13.31 4.22
N ARG A 37 -3.35 13.48 5.50
CA ARG A 37 -2.89 14.59 6.33
C ARG A 37 -1.49 14.25 6.83
N VAL A 38 -0.55 15.15 6.56
CA VAL A 38 0.85 14.99 6.94
C VAL A 38 1.30 16.29 7.61
N ASP A 39 1.75 16.20 8.86
CA ASP A 39 2.37 17.34 9.52
C ASP A 39 3.84 17.52 9.10
N ASN A 40 4.46 18.61 9.53
CA ASN A 40 5.84 18.94 9.12
C ASN A 40 6.90 17.93 9.60
N SER A 41 6.67 17.24 10.72
CA SER A 41 7.55 16.17 11.22
C SER A 41 7.42 14.93 10.34
N ALA A 42 6.19 14.47 10.15
CA ALA A 42 5.88 13.31 9.33
C ALA A 42 6.32 13.52 7.88
N TYR A 43 6.14 14.71 7.32
CA TYR A 43 6.54 15.02 5.95
C TYR A 43 8.05 14.88 5.76
N ARG A 44 8.86 15.36 6.71
CA ARG A 44 10.32 15.22 6.65
C ARG A 44 10.77 13.77 6.71
N LEU A 45 10.17 12.98 7.61
CA LEU A 45 10.45 11.55 7.72
C LEU A 45 10.06 10.79 6.45
N ILE A 46 8.84 11.00 5.96
CA ILE A 46 8.35 10.36 4.72
C ILE A 46 9.24 10.75 3.55
N ARG A 47 9.53 12.05 3.37
CA ARG A 47 10.38 12.53 2.26
C ARG A 47 11.76 11.88 2.24
N ASN A 48 12.39 11.69 3.41
CA ASN A 48 13.72 11.10 3.49
C ASN A 48 13.72 9.57 3.38
N ASN A 49 12.54 8.94 3.42
CA ASN A 49 12.35 7.49 3.39
C ASN A 49 11.41 7.06 2.25
N THR A 50 11.33 7.86 1.19
CA THR A 50 10.48 7.62 0.01
C THR A 50 11.30 7.96 -1.24
N PRO A 51 11.19 7.18 -2.33
CA PRO A 51 10.23 6.10 -2.62
C PRO A 51 10.60 4.71 -2.08
N GLY A 52 9.66 3.77 -2.24
CA GLY A 52 9.94 2.34 -2.25
C GLY A 52 9.45 1.55 -1.04
N ARG A 53 10.33 1.40 -0.05
CA ARG A 53 10.33 0.27 0.92
C ARG A 53 9.34 0.40 2.08
N TYR A 54 8.49 1.43 2.05
CA TYR A 54 7.62 1.78 3.16
C TYR A 54 6.15 1.85 2.76
N THR A 55 5.30 1.62 3.76
CA THR A 55 3.88 1.96 3.73
C THR A 55 3.57 2.75 4.99
N PHE A 56 3.11 3.99 4.82
CA PHE A 56 2.81 4.89 5.93
C PHE A 56 1.31 4.89 6.23
N ILE A 57 0.91 4.55 7.45
CA ILE A 57 -0.49 4.69 7.87
C ILE A 57 -0.71 6.11 8.36
N LEU A 58 -1.60 6.84 7.70
CA LEU A 58 -1.84 8.25 7.92
C LEU A 58 -3.34 8.53 8.07
N LYS A 59 -3.71 9.66 8.68
CA LYS A 59 -5.10 10.14 8.68
C LYS A 59 -5.48 10.55 7.27
N ALA A 60 -6.56 10.00 6.73
CA ALA A 60 -7.00 10.33 5.39
C ALA A 60 -7.63 11.73 5.30
N THR A 61 -7.55 12.34 4.12
CA THR A 61 -8.35 13.52 3.76
C THR A 61 -9.76 13.10 3.33
N LYS A 62 -10.57 14.07 2.91
CA LYS A 62 -11.93 13.81 2.39
C LYS A 62 -11.92 13.22 0.97
N GLU A 63 -10.80 13.31 0.26
CA GLU A 63 -10.62 12.77 -1.09
C GLU A 63 -10.64 11.24 -1.11
N VAL A 64 -10.31 10.60 0.03
CA VAL A 64 -10.32 9.14 0.13
C VAL A 64 -11.74 8.63 0.37
N PRO A 65 -12.28 7.74 -0.49
CA PRO A 65 -13.60 7.16 -0.30
C PRO A 65 -13.73 6.45 1.05
N ARG A 66 -14.81 6.70 1.78
CA ARG A 66 -15.03 6.17 3.14
C ARG A 66 -14.88 4.66 3.28
N ARG A 67 -15.19 3.89 2.22
CA ARG A 67 -15.06 2.42 2.20
C ARG A 67 -13.61 1.91 2.18
N LEU A 68 -12.64 2.75 1.82
CA LEU A 68 -11.22 2.41 1.84
C LEU A 68 -10.55 2.73 3.18
N LEU A 69 -11.23 3.53 4.02
CA LEU A 69 -10.70 3.95 5.30
C LEU A 69 -10.85 2.85 6.33
N ASN A 70 -9.87 2.78 7.26
CA ASN A 70 -10.11 2.07 8.50
C ASN A 70 -11.33 2.69 9.20
N PRO A 71 -12.38 1.90 9.51
CA PRO A 71 -13.67 2.44 9.92
C PRO A 71 -13.60 3.18 11.26
N LYS A 72 -12.70 2.74 12.16
CA LYS A 72 -12.54 3.31 13.50
C LYS A 72 -11.57 4.49 13.51
N ARG A 73 -10.39 4.34 12.89
CA ARG A 73 -9.29 5.33 12.99
C ARG A 73 -9.31 6.38 11.90
N LYS A 74 -10.10 6.18 10.84
CA LYS A 74 -10.15 7.03 9.63
C LYS A 74 -8.78 7.17 8.96
N THR A 75 -8.01 6.07 8.98
CA THR A 75 -6.67 5.99 8.41
C THR A 75 -6.67 5.29 7.07
N ILE A 76 -5.60 5.51 6.31
CA ILE A 76 -5.29 4.83 5.04
C ILE A 76 -3.77 4.58 4.99
N GLY A 77 -3.36 3.48 4.38
CA GLY A 77 -1.95 3.28 4.03
C GLY A 77 -1.59 4.10 2.79
N ILE A 78 -0.45 4.76 2.78
CA ILE A 78 0.10 5.41 1.59
C ILE A 78 1.45 4.79 1.25
N ARG A 79 1.68 4.56 -0.03
CA ARG A 79 2.95 4.07 -0.57
C ARG A 79 3.30 4.82 -1.84
N VAL A 80 4.55 5.25 -1.96
CA VAL A 80 5.13 5.66 -3.25
C VAL A 80 6.08 4.55 -3.71
N PRO A 81 5.83 3.88 -4.84
CA PRO A 81 6.65 2.77 -5.29
C PRO A 81 7.96 3.26 -5.91
N ASP A 82 8.98 2.40 -5.90
CA ASP A 82 10.26 2.59 -6.61
C ASP A 82 10.41 1.50 -7.67
N ASN A 83 9.37 1.35 -8.50
CA ASN A 83 9.30 0.34 -9.55
C ASN A 83 8.67 0.97 -10.78
N GLN A 84 9.38 0.91 -11.91
CA GLN A 84 8.96 1.60 -13.13
C GLN A 84 7.61 1.12 -13.65
N ILE A 85 7.33 -0.20 -13.61
CA ILE A 85 6.03 -0.74 -14.05
C ILE A 85 4.89 -0.13 -13.21
N ALA A 86 5.07 -0.06 -11.89
CA ALA A 86 4.07 0.55 -11.01
C ALA A 86 3.90 2.05 -11.26
N LEU A 87 4.99 2.78 -11.51
CA LEU A 87 4.95 4.20 -11.83
C LEU A 87 4.25 4.46 -13.18
N ASP A 88 4.57 3.71 -14.21
CA ASP A 88 3.94 3.82 -15.54
C ASP A 88 2.43 3.55 -15.47
N LEU A 89 1.99 2.60 -14.64
CA LEU A 89 0.57 2.34 -14.40
C LEU A 89 -0.12 3.51 -13.70
N LEU A 90 0.54 4.13 -12.71
CA LEU A 90 -0.01 5.29 -12.00
C LEU A 90 -0.10 6.50 -12.92
N ASP A 91 0.92 6.74 -13.75
CA ASP A 91 0.94 7.83 -14.72
C ASP A 91 -0.16 7.65 -15.78
N ALA A 92 -0.35 6.42 -16.28
CA ALA A 92 -1.43 6.11 -17.22
C ALA A 92 -2.82 6.23 -16.57
N LEU A 93 -2.95 5.90 -15.28
CA LEU A 93 -4.21 6.00 -14.54
C LEU A 93 -4.57 7.46 -14.19
N GLY A 94 -3.57 8.32 -13.93
CA GLY A 94 -3.75 9.73 -13.57
C GLY A 94 -4.29 9.99 -12.16
N GLU A 95 -4.45 8.95 -11.34
CA GLU A 95 -4.86 9.01 -9.94
C GLU A 95 -4.22 7.86 -9.14
N PRO A 96 -4.22 7.89 -7.78
CA PRO A 96 -3.72 6.78 -7.00
C PRO A 96 -4.47 5.47 -7.22
N MET A 97 -3.72 4.38 -7.17
CA MET A 97 -4.27 3.03 -7.25
C MET A 97 -4.49 2.44 -5.86
N MET A 98 -5.70 1.97 -5.57
CA MET A 98 -5.95 1.18 -4.37
C MET A 98 -5.32 -0.21 -4.50
N SER A 99 -4.55 -0.62 -3.49
CA SER A 99 -3.76 -1.83 -3.49
C SER A 99 -3.61 -2.45 -2.10
N THR A 100 -3.07 -3.67 -2.07
CA THR A 100 -2.63 -4.38 -0.87
C THR A 100 -1.38 -5.19 -1.24
N SER A 101 -0.47 -5.44 -0.30
CA SER A 101 0.59 -6.43 -0.52
C SER A 101 -0.04 -7.80 -0.79
N LEU A 102 0.42 -8.51 -1.82
CA LEU A 102 -0.03 -9.87 -2.16
C LEU A 102 0.68 -10.89 -1.24
N ILE A 103 0.13 -11.14 -0.06
CA ILE A 103 0.67 -12.07 0.96
C ILE A 103 -0.41 -13.11 1.28
N LEU A 104 -0.54 -14.19 0.52
CA LEU A 104 -1.72 -15.06 0.57
C LEU A 104 -2.01 -15.64 1.97
N PRO A 105 -3.28 -16.04 2.24
CA PRO A 105 -3.67 -16.49 3.57
C PRO A 105 -2.80 -17.66 4.07
N GLY A 106 -2.18 -17.49 5.23
CA GLY A 106 -1.25 -18.47 5.81
C GLY A 106 0.22 -18.17 5.53
N ASN A 107 0.53 -17.19 4.67
CA ASN A 107 1.90 -16.76 4.38
C ASN A 107 2.26 -15.50 5.18
N GLU A 108 3.54 -15.35 5.50
CA GLU A 108 4.12 -14.13 6.08
C GLU A 108 4.85 -13.27 5.02
N HIS A 109 5.11 -13.86 3.85
CA HIS A 109 5.88 -13.30 2.75
C HIS A 109 4.99 -12.90 1.57
N THR A 110 5.44 -11.92 0.79
CA THR A 110 4.77 -11.57 -0.47
C THR A 110 5.05 -12.60 -1.53
N GLU A 111 4.06 -12.90 -2.37
CA GLU A 111 4.26 -13.69 -3.57
C GLU A 111 5.27 -12.99 -4.50
N SER A 112 6.24 -13.75 -4.99
CA SER A 112 7.45 -13.26 -5.68
C SER A 112 7.65 -13.84 -7.08
N ASP A 113 7.12 -15.05 -7.31
CA ASP A 113 7.23 -15.80 -8.56
C ASP A 113 6.00 -15.54 -9.44
N PRO A 114 6.15 -14.91 -10.62
CA PRO A 114 5.03 -14.59 -11.49
C PRO A 114 4.28 -15.82 -12.03
N GLU A 115 4.95 -16.96 -12.21
CA GLU A 115 4.29 -18.19 -12.66
C GLU A 115 3.48 -18.82 -11.52
N ALA A 116 4.01 -18.83 -10.30
CA ALA A 116 3.26 -19.28 -9.13
C ALA A 116 2.03 -18.39 -8.84
N ILE A 117 2.17 -17.06 -9.00
CA ILE A 117 1.05 -16.11 -8.91
C ILE A 117 -0.02 -16.44 -9.95
N ARG A 118 0.40 -16.75 -11.18
CA ARG A 118 -0.52 -17.14 -12.25
C ARG A 118 -1.26 -18.42 -11.92
N ASP A 119 -0.54 -19.49 -11.59
CA ASP A 119 -1.12 -20.80 -11.28
C ASP A 119 -2.18 -20.72 -10.18
N GLN A 120 -2.00 -19.82 -9.21
CA GLN A 120 -2.92 -19.67 -8.09
C GLN A 120 -4.08 -18.70 -8.36
N LEU A 121 -3.86 -17.65 -9.16
CA LEU A 121 -4.77 -16.49 -9.21
C LEU A 121 -5.32 -16.16 -10.60
N GLU A 122 -4.91 -16.82 -11.68
CA GLU A 122 -5.32 -16.44 -13.05
C GLU A 122 -6.84 -16.45 -13.27
N HIS A 123 -7.59 -17.25 -12.50
CA HIS A 123 -9.05 -17.28 -12.56
C HIS A 123 -9.73 -16.25 -11.64
N ALA A 124 -8.98 -15.64 -10.71
CA ALA A 124 -9.50 -14.71 -9.71
C ALA A 124 -9.23 -13.24 -10.08
N VAL A 125 -8.24 -12.96 -10.93
CA VAL A 125 -7.84 -11.60 -11.36
C VAL A 125 -8.03 -11.41 -12.86
N ASP A 126 -8.19 -10.17 -13.28
CA ASP A 126 -8.43 -9.84 -14.69
C ASP A 126 -7.12 -9.72 -15.48
N CYS A 127 -6.00 -9.48 -14.79
CA CYS A 127 -4.68 -9.31 -15.40
C CYS A 127 -3.58 -9.64 -14.39
N ILE A 128 -2.48 -10.21 -14.88
CA ILE A 128 -1.22 -10.37 -14.15
C ILE A 128 -0.13 -9.73 -15.01
N LEU A 129 0.62 -8.80 -14.43
CA LEU A 129 1.76 -8.16 -15.09
C LEU A 129 3.05 -8.82 -14.60
N ASN A 130 3.71 -9.55 -15.49
CA ASN A 130 4.98 -10.20 -15.18
C ASN A 130 6.11 -9.15 -15.19
N GLY A 131 6.57 -8.77 -14.00
CA GLY A 131 7.72 -7.87 -13.78
C GLY A 131 9.01 -8.60 -13.41
N GLY A 132 9.08 -9.91 -13.66
CA GLY A 132 10.16 -10.79 -13.20
C GLY A 132 9.98 -11.29 -11.76
N TYR A 133 11.02 -11.96 -11.25
CA TYR A 133 11.07 -12.47 -9.88
C TYR A 133 11.42 -11.34 -8.90
N LEU A 134 10.60 -11.17 -7.87
CA LEU A 134 10.74 -10.09 -6.89
C LEU A 134 11.17 -10.60 -5.51
N GLY A 135 11.47 -9.68 -4.59
CA GLY A 135 11.73 -10.03 -3.20
C GLY A 135 10.44 -10.41 -2.46
N GLU A 136 10.52 -11.42 -1.60
CA GLU A 136 9.42 -11.92 -0.76
C GLU A 136 9.18 -11.09 0.51
N GLN A 137 10.12 -10.22 0.86
CA GLN A 137 10.00 -9.37 2.03
C GLN A 137 9.05 -8.19 1.74
N PRO A 138 8.00 -8.00 2.55
CA PRO A 138 7.07 -6.89 2.35
C PRO A 138 7.70 -5.54 2.73
N THR A 139 6.97 -4.45 2.47
CA THR A 139 7.33 -3.11 2.96
C THR A 139 7.31 -3.05 4.48
N THR A 140 8.18 -2.20 5.04
CA THR A 140 8.05 -1.77 6.43
C THR A 140 6.80 -0.91 6.56
N VAL A 141 5.96 -1.20 7.56
CA VAL A 141 4.72 -0.44 7.81
C VAL A 141 4.91 0.41 9.05
N VAL A 142 4.82 1.72 8.87
CA VAL A 142 4.95 2.72 9.94
C VAL A 142 3.62 3.45 10.09
N ASP A 143 3.04 3.38 11.27
CA ASP A 143 1.87 4.17 11.61
C ASP A 143 2.29 5.53 12.17
N MET A 144 1.89 6.58 11.49
CA MET A 144 2.17 7.97 11.85
C MET A 144 0.87 8.76 12.04
N SER A 145 -0.25 8.06 12.26
CA SER A 145 -1.56 8.70 12.26
C SER A 145 -1.91 9.43 13.56
N ASP A 146 -1.25 9.08 14.67
CA ASP A 146 -1.51 9.67 16.00
C ASP A 146 -0.28 10.44 16.55
N GLY A 147 0.60 10.92 15.66
CA GLY A 147 1.76 11.76 16.00
C GLY A 147 3.08 10.99 16.00
N GLU A 148 3.35 10.26 17.09
CA GLU A 148 4.58 9.47 17.22
C GLU A 148 4.56 8.25 16.27
N PRO A 149 5.65 7.99 15.52
CA PRO A 149 5.75 6.82 14.67
C PRO A 149 5.65 5.51 15.47
N ASN A 150 4.90 4.55 14.95
CA ASN A 150 4.79 3.21 15.50
C ASN A 150 5.04 2.16 14.42
N ILE A 151 6.03 1.28 14.60
CA ILE A 151 6.35 0.22 13.66
C ILE A 151 5.31 -0.91 13.77
N LEU A 152 4.44 -1.03 12.77
CA LEU A 152 3.44 -2.10 12.70
C LEU A 152 3.98 -3.37 12.03
N ARG A 153 4.96 -3.23 11.14
CA ARG A 153 5.61 -4.35 10.45
C ARG A 153 7.04 -3.98 10.09
N ARG A 154 8.00 -4.84 10.45
CA ARG A 154 9.39 -4.76 9.96
C ARG A 154 9.48 -5.50 8.63
N GLY A 155 9.92 -4.79 7.60
CA GLY A 155 10.07 -5.30 6.24
C GLY A 155 11.37 -4.81 5.62
N THR A 156 11.37 -4.51 4.32
CA THR A 156 12.59 -4.11 3.59
C THR A 156 13.12 -2.71 3.94
N GLY A 157 12.33 -1.85 4.58
CA GLY A 157 12.72 -0.50 4.97
C GLY A 157 13.37 -0.44 6.36
N ASP A 158 14.47 0.29 6.50
CA ASP A 158 15.11 0.57 7.78
C ASP A 158 14.16 1.30 8.74
N THR A 159 14.04 0.80 9.96
CA THR A 159 13.16 1.34 10.99
C THR A 159 13.83 2.40 11.87
N SER A 160 15.17 2.46 11.87
CA SER A 160 15.95 3.36 12.74
C SER A 160 15.50 4.83 12.69
N PRO A 161 15.05 5.39 11.55
CA PRO A 161 14.55 6.78 11.49
C PRO A 161 13.22 7.03 12.23
N PHE A 162 12.54 5.99 12.70
CA PHE A 162 11.20 6.02 13.29
C PHE A 162 11.17 5.48 14.73
N GLU A 163 12.33 5.27 15.34
CA GLU A 163 12.52 4.75 16.70
C GLU A 163 13.03 5.82 17.67
#